data_AF-A0A955PR34-F1
#
_entry.id   AF-A0A955PR34-F1
#
_cell.length_a   1.000
_cell.length_b   1.000
_cell.length_c   1.000
_cell.angle_alpha   90.00
_cell.angle_beta   90.00
_cell.angle_gamma   90.00
#
_symmetry.space_group_name_H-M   'P 1'
#
loop_
_entity.id
_entity.type
_entity.pdbx_description
1 polymer ?
#
loop_
_entity_poly.entity_id
_entity_poly.type
_entity_poly.pdbx_seq_one_letter_code
_entity_poly.pdbx_strand_id
1 'polypeptide(L)'
;MHPMCADREADLPDVFMGYYLFYAEMTDEEGLKPRPTYFKDPRGDVKVFADYYRRMEKTLAQASEAVDRAEVSVPPRLRVMFLSEATPIRFFYRTARTHANFYESCILRDRLNELANKSQLTQQEDNEAAQLYDRWLAVLRDEKENTEAALPLMKLDVRLDPYYGSDHSFSHGVDMIEAKLDILQGEIENYLPSVKKRLGMGD
;
A
#
# COMPACT_ATOMS: atom_id res chain seq x y z
N MET A 1 -4.96 1.78 2.92
CA MET A 1 -3.53 2.07 2.70
C MET A 1 -2.68 0.99 3.38
N HIS A 2 -2.11 0.03 2.65
CA HIS A 2 -1.15 -0.89 3.28
C HIS A 2 0.20 -0.18 3.51
N PRO A 3 0.84 -0.30 4.69
CA PRO A 3 2.09 0.40 5.01
C PRO A 3 3.29 -0.15 4.21
N MET A 4 3.21 -1.36 3.67
CA MET A 4 4.29 -2.02 2.88
C MET A 4 5.59 -2.29 3.67
N CYS A 5 5.52 -2.33 5.00
CA CYS A 5 6.65 -2.73 5.85
C CYS A 5 6.99 -4.21 5.61
N ALA A 6 8.21 -4.48 5.14
CA ALA A 6 8.66 -5.84 4.84
C ALA A 6 9.08 -6.59 6.10
N ASP A 7 9.69 -5.89 7.06
CA ASP A 7 10.05 -6.48 8.35
C ASP A 7 8.78 -6.81 9.16
N ARG A 8 8.54 -8.11 9.36
CA ARG A 8 7.39 -8.61 10.11
C ARG A 8 7.48 -8.27 11.60
N GLU A 9 8.68 -8.11 12.13
CA GLU A 9 8.90 -7.83 13.55
C GLU A 9 8.98 -6.33 13.84
N ALA A 10 9.08 -5.49 12.81
CA ALA A 10 9.09 -4.04 12.99
C ALA A 10 7.72 -3.53 13.48
N ASP A 11 7.78 -2.63 14.46
CA ASP A 11 6.62 -1.85 14.88
C ASP A 11 6.22 -0.88 13.77
N LEU A 12 4.91 -0.77 13.55
CA LEU A 12 4.37 0.25 12.66
C LEU A 12 4.23 1.57 13.44
N PRO A 13 4.43 2.73 12.79
CA PRO A 13 4.14 4.01 13.40
C PRO A 13 2.70 4.09 13.95
N ASP A 14 2.51 4.82 15.04
CA ASP A 14 1.22 4.95 15.74
C ASP A 14 0.07 5.42 14.84
N VAL A 15 0.38 6.17 13.77
CA VAL A 15 -0.61 6.60 12.77
C VAL A 15 -1.28 5.44 12.03
N PHE A 16 -0.72 4.23 12.06
CA PHE A 16 -1.35 3.01 11.53
C PHE A 16 -2.14 2.23 12.59
N MET A 17 -2.20 2.73 13.82
CA MET A 17 -3.07 2.21 14.87
C MET A 17 -4.41 2.95 14.85
N GLY A 18 -5.46 2.27 15.29
CA GLY A 18 -6.81 2.81 15.34
C GLY A 18 -7.60 2.30 16.51
N TYR A 19 -8.57 3.10 16.94
CA TYR A 19 -9.57 2.71 17.93
C TYR A 19 -10.84 2.27 17.20
N TYR A 20 -11.30 1.07 17.51
CA TYR A 20 -12.47 0.46 16.89
C TYR A 20 -13.64 0.56 17.88
N LEU A 21 -14.37 1.66 17.81
CA LEU A 21 -15.32 2.08 18.85
C LEU A 21 -16.48 1.10 19.03
N PHE A 22 -16.84 0.35 17.98
CA PHE A 22 -17.85 -0.72 18.09
C PHE A 22 -17.46 -1.84 19.06
N TYR A 23 -16.17 -2.03 19.39
CA TYR A 23 -15.80 -2.98 20.44
C TYR A 23 -16.21 -2.52 21.85
N ALA A 24 -16.58 -1.25 22.03
CA ALA A 24 -17.20 -0.79 23.27
C ALA A 24 -18.54 -1.50 23.56
N GLU A 25 -19.18 -2.08 22.53
CA GLU A 25 -20.37 -2.92 22.71
C GLU A 25 -20.06 -4.23 23.47
N MET A 26 -18.80 -4.68 23.47
CA MET A 26 -18.35 -5.81 24.29
C MET A 26 -17.99 -5.34 25.70
N THR A 27 -17.05 -4.39 25.81
CA THR A 27 -16.71 -3.65 27.03
C THR A 27 -16.10 -2.31 26.66
N ASP A 28 -16.30 -1.26 27.47
CA ASP A 28 -15.69 0.07 27.26
C ASP A 28 -14.17 0.01 27.04
N GLU A 29 -13.48 -0.87 27.77
CA GLU A 29 -12.04 -1.08 27.67
C GLU A 29 -11.61 -1.60 26.28
N GLU A 30 -12.40 -2.47 25.65
CA GLU A 30 -12.06 -3.05 24.35
C GLU A 30 -12.15 -2.02 23.20
N GLY A 31 -13.04 -1.02 23.33
CA GLY A 31 -13.14 0.10 22.39
C GLY A 31 -12.01 1.12 22.50
N LEU A 32 -11.33 1.17 23.65
CA LEU A 32 -10.22 2.09 23.94
C LEU A 32 -8.83 1.47 23.71
N LYS A 33 -8.76 0.22 23.25
CA LYS A 33 -7.49 -0.44 22.91
C LYS A 33 -7.08 -0.07 21.48
N PRO A 34 -5.90 0.54 21.26
CA PRO A 34 -5.40 0.77 19.92
C PRO A 34 -5.08 -0.57 19.26
N ARG A 35 -5.44 -0.73 17.99
CA ARG A 35 -5.20 -1.94 17.19
C ARG A 35 -4.61 -1.57 15.84
N PRO A 36 -3.78 -2.45 15.23
CA PRO A 36 -3.30 -2.23 13.87
C PRO A 36 -4.48 -2.12 12.89
N THR A 37 -4.53 -1.02 12.13
CA THR A 37 -5.55 -0.78 11.12
C THR A 37 -5.29 -1.59 9.84
N TYR A 38 -4.03 -2.00 9.63
CA TYR A 38 -3.60 -2.71 8.44
C TYR A 38 -2.77 -3.95 8.79
N PHE A 39 -2.84 -4.94 7.92
CA PHE A 39 -2.05 -6.16 8.03
C PHE A 39 -0.66 -5.98 7.41
N LYS A 40 0.36 -6.57 8.05
CA LYS A 40 1.73 -6.69 7.49
C LYS A 40 1.89 -7.88 6.54
N ASP A 41 0.90 -8.77 6.52
CA ASP A 41 0.87 -9.99 5.70
C ASP A 41 -0.46 -10.15 4.95
N PRO A 42 -0.43 -10.78 3.76
CA PRO A 42 -1.63 -11.06 3.00
C PRO A 42 -2.51 -12.09 3.72
N ARG A 43 -3.82 -12.07 3.43
CA ARG A 43 -4.81 -12.96 4.06
C ARG A 43 -5.54 -13.75 2.98
N GLY A 44 -6.01 -14.95 3.34
CA GLY A 44 -6.75 -15.82 2.42
C GLY A 44 -5.86 -16.49 1.35
N ASP A 45 -6.44 -16.82 0.21
CA ASP A 45 -5.70 -17.38 -0.93
C ASP A 45 -4.91 -16.28 -1.64
N VAL A 46 -3.66 -16.11 -1.24
CA VAL A 46 -2.77 -15.02 -1.66
C VAL A 46 -2.68 -14.91 -3.19
N LYS A 47 -2.61 -16.04 -3.90
CA LYS A 47 -2.48 -16.03 -5.36
C LYS A 47 -3.77 -15.54 -6.02
N VAL A 48 -4.91 -16.04 -5.56
CA VAL A 48 -6.22 -15.63 -6.08
C VAL A 48 -6.46 -14.14 -5.80
N PHE A 49 -6.22 -13.68 -4.56
CA PHE A 49 -6.40 -12.26 -4.22
C PHE A 49 -5.45 -11.35 -5.00
N ALA A 50 -4.18 -11.73 -5.17
CA ALA A 50 -3.22 -10.98 -5.97
C ALA A 50 -3.72 -10.79 -7.42
N ASP A 51 -4.19 -11.87 -8.04
CA ASP A 51 -4.74 -11.85 -9.40
C ASP A 51 -5.96 -10.93 -9.51
N TYR A 52 -6.89 -11.00 -8.56
CA TYR A 52 -8.08 -10.16 -8.56
C TYR A 52 -7.77 -8.68 -8.30
N TYR A 53 -6.89 -8.36 -7.37
CA TYR A 53 -6.47 -6.98 -7.14
C TYR A 53 -5.77 -6.40 -8.36
N ARG A 54 -4.95 -7.18 -9.06
CA ARG A 54 -4.31 -6.72 -10.30
C ARG A 54 -5.31 -6.50 -11.44
N ARG A 55 -6.39 -7.29 -11.53
CA ARG A 55 -7.49 -7.04 -12.48
C ARG A 55 -8.30 -5.80 -12.12
N MET A 56 -8.56 -5.60 -10.84
CA MET A 56 -9.26 -4.43 -10.31
C MET A 56 -8.47 -3.15 -10.57
N GLU A 57 -7.17 -3.16 -10.30
CA GLU A 57 -6.24 -2.06 -10.60
C GLU A 57 -6.31 -1.65 -12.07
N LYS A 58 -6.18 -2.60 -13.01
CA LYS A 58 -6.29 -2.33 -14.45
C LYS A 58 -7.64 -1.73 -14.86
N THR A 59 -8.73 -2.22 -14.29
CA THR A 59 -10.09 -1.74 -14.62
C THR A 59 -10.31 -0.32 -14.07
N LEU A 60 -9.84 -0.05 -12.85
CA LEU A 60 -9.93 1.27 -12.24
C LEU A 60 -8.98 2.28 -12.88
N ALA A 61 -7.83 1.85 -13.39
CA ALA A 61 -6.95 2.69 -14.20
C ALA A 61 -7.69 3.23 -15.43
N GLN A 62 -8.40 2.35 -16.17
CA GLN A 62 -9.21 2.76 -17.33
C GLN A 62 -10.31 3.76 -16.96
N ALA A 63 -10.96 3.57 -15.80
CA ALA A 63 -11.96 4.51 -15.31
C ALA A 63 -11.34 5.86 -14.93
N SER A 64 -10.22 5.85 -14.21
CA SER A 64 -9.48 7.07 -13.84
C SER A 64 -9.04 7.85 -15.08
N GLU A 65 -8.46 7.17 -16.07
CA GLU A 65 -8.05 7.82 -17.33
C GLU A 65 -9.23 8.40 -18.11
N ALA A 66 -10.39 7.73 -18.10
CA ALA A 66 -11.59 8.25 -18.75
C ALA A 66 -12.09 9.54 -18.09
N VAL A 67 -12.04 9.59 -16.74
CA VAL A 67 -12.34 10.79 -15.96
C VAL A 67 -11.35 11.91 -16.28
N ASP A 68 -10.05 11.61 -16.32
CA ASP A 68 -9.00 12.60 -16.64
C ASP A 68 -9.19 13.19 -18.05
N ARG A 69 -9.54 12.37 -19.04
CA ARG A 69 -9.88 12.86 -20.39
C ARG A 69 -11.14 13.72 -20.40
N ALA A 70 -12.16 13.37 -19.63
CA ALA A 70 -13.40 14.11 -19.56
C ALA A 70 -13.23 15.50 -18.92
N GLU A 71 -12.33 15.63 -17.95
CA GLU A 71 -12.10 16.88 -17.19
C GLU A 71 -11.79 18.08 -18.11
N VAL A 72 -11.05 17.85 -19.20
CA VAL A 72 -10.67 18.89 -20.18
C VAL A 72 -11.90 19.58 -20.79
N SER A 73 -13.03 18.87 -20.88
CA SER A 73 -14.27 19.36 -21.48
C SER A 73 -15.25 19.94 -20.46
N VAL A 74 -14.91 19.95 -19.16
CA VAL A 74 -15.82 20.40 -18.10
C VAL A 74 -15.84 21.94 -18.03
N PRO A 75 -17.01 22.57 -18.25
CA PRO A 75 -17.11 24.03 -18.17
C PRO A 75 -16.86 24.51 -16.73
N PRO A 76 -16.30 25.71 -16.52
CA PRO A 76 -15.93 26.22 -15.19
C PRO A 76 -17.05 26.11 -14.14
N ARG A 77 -18.30 26.39 -14.54
CA ARG A 77 -19.48 26.33 -13.67
C ARG A 77 -19.81 24.93 -13.11
N LEU A 78 -19.32 23.86 -13.74
CA LEU A 78 -19.56 22.47 -13.33
C LEU A 78 -18.33 21.81 -12.70
N ARG A 79 -17.19 22.52 -12.56
CA ARG A 79 -15.93 21.93 -12.10
C ARG A 79 -16.03 21.34 -10.70
N VAL A 80 -16.67 22.03 -9.75
CA VAL A 80 -16.79 21.55 -8.37
C VAL A 80 -17.57 20.23 -8.31
N MET A 81 -18.72 20.16 -8.99
CA MET A 81 -19.55 18.96 -9.05
C MET A 81 -18.85 17.81 -9.79
N PHE A 82 -18.07 18.12 -10.83
CA PHE A 82 -17.27 17.10 -11.50
C PHE A 82 -16.18 16.56 -10.56
N LEU A 83 -15.44 17.43 -9.88
CA LEU A 83 -14.37 17.04 -8.96
C LEU A 83 -14.88 16.22 -7.77
N SER A 84 -16.11 16.48 -7.29
CA SER A 84 -16.71 15.67 -6.21
C SER A 84 -16.98 14.22 -6.61
N GLU A 85 -17.10 13.92 -7.90
CA GLU A 85 -17.23 12.54 -8.39
C GLU A 85 -15.88 11.98 -8.86
N ALA A 86 -15.05 12.81 -9.49
CA ALA A 86 -13.77 12.43 -10.05
C ALA A 86 -12.72 12.05 -8.98
N THR A 87 -12.65 12.81 -7.88
CA THR A 87 -11.63 12.60 -6.85
C THR A 87 -11.73 11.23 -6.18
N PRO A 88 -12.92 10.76 -5.75
CA PRO A 88 -13.08 9.39 -5.27
C PRO A 88 -12.68 8.31 -6.29
N ILE A 89 -13.04 8.47 -7.57
CA ILE A 89 -12.67 7.49 -8.62
C ILE A 89 -11.14 7.36 -8.71
N ARG A 90 -10.43 8.50 -8.75
CA ARG A 90 -8.97 8.53 -8.77
C ARG A 90 -8.39 7.87 -7.53
N PHE A 91 -8.94 8.17 -6.36
CA PHE A 91 -8.45 7.60 -5.10
C PHE A 91 -8.70 6.09 -4.99
N PHE A 92 -9.85 5.60 -5.48
CA PHE A 92 -10.13 4.17 -5.54
C PHE A 92 -9.13 3.42 -6.43
N TYR A 93 -8.77 4.00 -7.58
CA TYR A 93 -7.68 3.45 -8.40
C TYR A 93 -6.38 3.34 -7.61
N ARG A 94 -5.96 4.39 -6.89
CA ARG A 94 -4.74 4.34 -6.04
C ARG A 94 -4.81 3.26 -4.98
N THR A 95 -5.98 3.09 -4.36
CA THR A 95 -6.21 2.05 -3.35
C THR A 95 -6.06 0.66 -3.96
N ALA A 96 -6.67 0.38 -5.11
CA ALA A 96 -6.53 -0.91 -5.78
C ALA A 96 -5.09 -1.20 -6.21
N ARG A 97 -4.35 -0.18 -6.69
CA ARG A 97 -2.92 -0.29 -7.01
C ARG A 97 -2.09 -0.64 -5.77
N THR A 98 -2.35 0.00 -4.63
CA THR A 98 -1.73 -0.36 -3.34
C THR A 98 -2.00 -1.82 -2.96
N HIS A 99 -3.23 -2.31 -3.09
CA HIS A 99 -3.54 -3.70 -2.76
C HIS A 99 -2.82 -4.68 -3.69
N ALA A 100 -2.79 -4.40 -5.00
CA ALA A 100 -2.09 -5.24 -5.96
C ALA A 100 -0.58 -5.29 -5.65
N ASN A 101 0.03 -4.14 -5.37
CA ASN A 101 1.44 -4.03 -5.02
C ASN A 101 1.76 -4.69 -3.69
N PHE A 102 0.89 -4.58 -2.69
CA PHE A 102 1.07 -5.24 -1.39
C PHE A 102 1.15 -6.75 -1.52
N TYR A 103 0.18 -7.38 -2.19
CA TYR A 103 0.18 -8.83 -2.36
C TYR A 103 1.40 -9.32 -3.13
N GLU A 104 1.75 -8.64 -4.23
CA GLU A 104 2.93 -8.98 -5.01
C GLU A 104 4.23 -8.79 -4.21
N SER A 105 4.36 -7.67 -3.49
CA SER A 105 5.49 -7.39 -2.60
C SER A 105 5.68 -8.47 -1.55
N CYS A 106 4.60 -8.94 -0.91
CA CYS A 106 4.69 -10.01 0.08
C CYS A 106 5.16 -11.34 -0.52
N ILE A 107 4.67 -11.71 -1.71
CA ILE A 107 5.12 -12.93 -2.41
C ILE A 107 6.62 -12.85 -2.71
N LEU A 108 7.09 -11.72 -3.25
CA LEU A 108 8.49 -11.50 -3.61
C LEU A 108 9.39 -11.48 -2.37
N ARG A 109 8.99 -10.72 -1.34
CA ARG A 109 9.67 -10.63 -0.05
C ARG A 109 9.87 -12.01 0.55
N ASP A 110 8.80 -12.80 0.64
CA ASP A 110 8.82 -14.08 1.34
C ASP A 110 9.77 -15.06 0.62
N ARG A 111 9.71 -15.08 -0.72
CA ARG A 111 10.61 -15.93 -1.52
C ARG A 111 12.07 -15.49 -1.44
N LEU A 112 12.33 -14.19 -1.51
CA LEU A 112 13.70 -13.66 -1.37
C LEU A 112 14.27 -13.93 0.02
N ASN A 113 13.49 -13.79 1.08
CA ASN A 113 13.92 -14.12 2.43
C ASN A 113 14.17 -15.62 2.61
N GLU A 114 13.36 -16.49 1.99
CA GLU A 114 13.60 -17.93 1.98
C GLU A 114 14.96 -18.25 1.34
N LEU A 115 15.26 -17.66 0.17
CA LEU A 115 16.54 -17.82 -0.51
C LEU A 115 17.70 -17.25 0.31
N ALA A 116 17.53 -16.07 0.90
CA ALA A 116 18.55 -15.39 1.70
C ALA A 116 18.93 -16.14 2.99
N ASN A 117 18.08 -17.06 3.44
CA ASN A 117 18.32 -17.89 4.63
C ASN A 117 18.99 -19.23 4.29
N LYS A 118 19.21 -19.54 3.00
CA LYS A 118 19.94 -20.75 2.60
C LYS A 118 21.45 -20.55 2.78
N SER A 119 22.15 -21.60 3.20
CA SER A 119 23.60 -21.59 3.34
C SER A 119 24.34 -21.54 2.00
N GLN A 120 23.74 -22.11 0.96
CA GLN A 120 24.27 -22.12 -0.39
C GLN A 120 23.11 -22.12 -1.38
N LEU A 121 23.17 -21.23 -2.36
CA LEU A 121 22.24 -21.18 -3.48
C LEU A 121 22.80 -21.98 -4.66
N THR A 122 21.90 -22.60 -5.42
CA THR A 122 22.23 -23.11 -6.75
C THR A 122 22.27 -21.97 -7.76
N GLN A 123 22.97 -22.15 -8.87
CA GLN A 123 23.00 -21.15 -9.95
C GLN A 123 21.60 -20.74 -10.46
N GLN A 124 20.64 -21.68 -10.43
CA GLN A 124 19.26 -21.39 -10.78
C GLN A 124 18.60 -20.47 -9.75
N GLU A 125 18.84 -20.71 -8.47
CA GLU A 125 18.33 -19.88 -7.38
C GLU A 125 19.00 -18.51 -7.32
N ASP A 126 20.28 -18.40 -7.69
CA ASP A 126 20.96 -17.11 -7.85
C ASP A 126 20.29 -16.25 -8.94
N ASN A 127 19.99 -16.88 -10.09
CA ASN A 127 19.29 -16.21 -11.18
C ASN A 127 17.85 -15.84 -10.80
N GLU A 128 17.17 -16.70 -10.04
CA GLU A 128 15.83 -16.43 -9.50
C GLU A 128 15.87 -15.24 -8.52
N ALA A 129 16.82 -15.24 -7.58
CA ALA A 129 16.98 -14.18 -6.60
C ALA A 129 17.22 -12.83 -7.27
N ALA A 130 18.04 -12.78 -8.33
CA ALA A 130 18.26 -11.57 -9.10
C ALA A 130 16.97 -11.02 -9.74
N GLN A 131 16.19 -11.89 -10.38
CA GLN A 131 14.93 -11.50 -11.01
C GLN A 131 13.89 -11.03 -9.98
N LEU A 132 13.78 -11.75 -8.86
CA LEU A 132 12.86 -11.39 -7.78
C LEU A 132 13.26 -10.06 -7.13
N TYR A 133 14.55 -9.82 -6.93
CA TYR A 133 15.08 -8.57 -6.38
C TYR A 133 14.70 -7.38 -7.26
N ASP A 134 15.01 -7.47 -8.56
CA ASP A 134 14.70 -6.41 -9.52
C ASP A 134 13.19 -6.16 -9.62
N ARG A 135 12.40 -7.24 -9.60
CA ARG A 135 10.93 -7.13 -9.60
C ARG A 135 10.43 -6.46 -8.34
N TRP A 136 10.97 -6.80 -7.17
CA TRP A 136 10.52 -6.23 -5.91
C TRP A 136 10.89 -4.75 -5.80
N LEU A 137 12.11 -4.37 -6.22
CA LEU A 137 12.50 -2.97 -6.33
C LEU A 137 11.54 -2.17 -7.24
N ALA A 138 11.13 -2.75 -8.37
CA ALA A 138 10.17 -2.13 -9.26
C ALA A 138 8.79 -1.94 -8.59
N VAL A 139 8.31 -2.94 -7.84
CA VAL A 139 7.03 -2.85 -7.09
C VAL A 139 7.09 -1.80 -5.99
N LEU A 140 8.19 -1.70 -5.24
CA LEU A 140 8.35 -0.69 -4.20
C LEU A 140 8.40 0.73 -4.77
N ARG A 141 9.11 0.92 -5.89
CA ARG A 141 9.13 2.21 -6.60
C ARG A 141 7.76 2.58 -7.18
N ASP A 142 7.06 1.62 -7.77
CA ASP A 142 5.69 1.78 -8.25
C ASP A 142 4.76 2.22 -7.12
N GLU A 143 4.89 1.59 -5.96
CA GLU A 143 4.05 1.92 -4.80
C GLU A 143 4.39 3.27 -4.18
N LYS A 144 5.66 3.68 -4.21
CA LYS A 144 6.07 5.03 -3.80
C LYS A 144 5.43 6.08 -4.70
N GLU A 145 5.53 5.94 -6.02
CA GLU A 145 4.89 6.84 -6.99
C GLU A 145 3.36 6.88 -6.79
N ASN A 146 2.74 5.72 -6.60
CA ASN A 146 1.31 5.61 -6.34
C ASN A 146 0.89 6.34 -5.05
N THR A 147 1.70 6.21 -4.00
CA THR A 147 1.47 6.83 -2.69
C THR A 147 1.63 8.36 -2.77
N GLU A 148 2.67 8.84 -3.46
CA GLU A 148 2.87 10.28 -3.73
C GLU A 148 1.69 10.88 -4.51
N ALA A 149 1.18 10.16 -5.51
CA ALA A 149 0.03 10.60 -6.29
C ALA A 149 -1.31 10.56 -5.52
N ALA A 150 -1.41 9.76 -4.45
CA ALA A 150 -2.59 9.70 -3.60
C ALA A 150 -2.67 10.87 -2.60
N LEU A 151 -1.52 11.39 -2.15
CA LEU A 151 -1.43 12.48 -1.18
C LEU A 151 -2.25 13.73 -1.55
N PRO A 152 -2.14 14.31 -2.76
CA PRO A 152 -2.94 15.48 -3.12
C PRO A 152 -4.43 15.19 -3.20
N LEU A 153 -4.84 13.96 -3.53
CA LEU A 153 -6.25 13.56 -3.56
C LEU A 153 -6.83 13.54 -2.14
N MET A 154 -6.08 12.96 -1.19
CA MET A 154 -6.45 12.92 0.23
C MET A 154 -6.58 14.35 0.80
N LYS A 155 -5.65 15.24 0.45
CA LYS A 155 -5.70 16.66 0.88
C LYS A 155 -6.87 17.44 0.27
N LEU A 156 -7.36 17.02 -0.90
CA LEU A 156 -8.40 17.73 -1.65
C LEU A 156 -9.83 17.42 -1.15
N ASP A 157 -10.06 16.20 -0.65
CA ASP A 157 -11.42 15.70 -0.38
C ASP A 157 -11.52 15.01 0.98
N VAL A 158 -12.13 15.72 1.92
CA VAL A 158 -12.34 15.28 3.31
C VAL A 158 -13.10 13.95 3.43
N ARG A 159 -13.90 13.59 2.42
CA ARG A 159 -14.67 12.33 2.42
C ARG A 159 -13.78 11.10 2.27
N LEU A 160 -12.54 11.28 1.81
CA LEU A 160 -11.55 10.22 1.69
C LEU A 160 -10.78 9.99 2.98
N ASP A 161 -10.81 10.96 3.91
CA ASP A 161 -10.02 10.90 5.13
C ASP A 161 -10.74 10.04 6.18
N PRO A 162 -10.17 8.89 6.56
CA PRO A 162 -10.79 7.99 7.53
C PRO A 162 -10.93 8.62 8.92
N TYR A 163 -10.20 9.69 9.23
CA TYR A 163 -10.36 10.41 10.50
C TYR A 163 -11.80 10.85 10.76
N TYR A 164 -12.56 11.17 9.71
CA TYR A 164 -13.95 11.63 9.83
C TYR A 164 -14.98 10.48 9.84
N GLY A 165 -14.54 9.23 9.95
CA GLY A 165 -15.41 8.07 10.17
C GLY A 165 -16.12 8.13 11.54
N SER A 166 -17.28 7.49 11.65
CA SER A 166 -18.11 7.52 12.87
C SER A 166 -17.99 6.30 13.77
N ASP A 167 -17.52 5.17 13.23
CA ASP A 167 -17.40 3.87 13.93
C ASP A 167 -15.98 3.57 14.43
N HIS A 168 -15.05 4.51 14.19
CA HIS A 168 -13.65 4.39 14.55
C HIS A 168 -13.03 5.76 14.86
N SER A 169 -11.87 5.75 15.51
CA SER A 169 -10.98 6.91 15.63
C SER A 169 -9.63 6.53 15.07
N PHE A 170 -9.38 6.90 13.82
CA PHE A 170 -8.10 6.71 13.11
C PHE A 170 -7.38 8.05 12.96
N SER A 171 -6.07 8.04 12.75
CA SER A 171 -5.31 9.23 12.36
C SER A 171 -5.73 9.74 10.99
N HIS A 172 -5.40 11.01 10.70
CA HIS A 172 -5.65 11.59 9.39
C HIS A 172 -5.00 10.78 8.28
N GLY A 173 -5.74 10.58 7.19
CA GLY A 173 -5.25 9.84 6.04
C GLY A 173 -3.99 10.46 5.44
N VAL A 174 -3.82 11.79 5.54
CA VAL A 174 -2.60 12.49 5.13
C VAL A 174 -1.38 12.01 5.92
N ASP A 175 -1.49 11.94 7.24
CA ASP A 175 -0.40 11.51 8.13
C ASP A 175 -0.01 10.05 7.84
N MET A 176 -1.01 9.20 7.57
CA MET A 176 -0.76 7.81 7.17
C MET A 176 -0.03 7.69 5.82
N ILE A 177 -0.39 8.53 4.84
CA ILE A 177 0.30 8.55 3.53
C ILE A 177 1.74 9.01 3.69
N GLU A 178 1.98 10.06 4.48
CA GLU A 178 3.32 10.60 4.72
C GLU A 178 4.18 9.56 5.47
N ALA A 179 3.67 8.94 6.53
CA ALA A 179 4.36 7.85 7.22
C ALA A 179 4.63 6.64 6.32
N LYS A 180 3.71 6.33 5.40
CA LYS A 180 3.93 5.27 4.41
C LYS A 180 5.06 5.60 3.44
N LEU A 181 5.21 6.86 3.02
CA LEU A 181 6.32 7.27 2.17
C LEU A 181 7.66 7.06 2.86
N ASP A 182 7.75 7.37 4.16
CA ASP A 182 8.94 7.13 4.96
C ASP A 182 9.26 5.62 5.05
N ILE A 183 8.24 4.78 5.27
CA ILE A 183 8.41 3.32 5.26
C ILE A 183 8.94 2.86 3.90
N LEU A 184 8.28 3.24 2.80
CA LEU A 184 8.70 2.85 1.44
C LEU A 184 10.12 3.31 1.11
N GLN A 185 10.51 4.49 1.57
CA GLN A 185 11.89 4.97 1.43
C GLN A 185 12.86 4.05 2.16
N GLY A 186 12.55 3.73 3.43
CA GLY A 186 13.34 2.80 4.23
C GLY A 186 13.44 1.40 3.62
N GLU A 187 12.36 0.90 3.03
CA GLU A 187 12.33 -0.39 2.31
C GLU A 187 13.29 -0.39 1.12
N ILE A 188 13.24 0.67 0.30
CA ILE A 188 14.04 0.81 -0.93
C ILE A 188 15.52 1.01 -0.61
N GLU A 189 15.83 1.83 0.40
CA GLU A 189 17.22 2.23 0.71
C GLU A 189 17.93 1.31 1.69
N ASN A 190 17.19 0.64 2.58
CA ASN A 190 17.78 -0.10 3.69
C ASN A 190 17.39 -1.57 3.67
N TYR A 191 16.09 -1.89 3.73
CA TYR A 191 15.66 -3.27 3.90
C TYR A 191 16.00 -4.13 2.68
N LEU A 192 15.56 -3.72 1.49
CA LEU A 192 15.81 -4.48 0.26
C LEU A 192 17.33 -4.63 -0.02
N PRO A 193 18.17 -3.57 0.08
CA PRO A 193 19.61 -3.72 0.01
C PRO A 193 20.21 -4.66 1.07
N SER A 194 19.65 -4.73 2.29
CA SER A 194 20.08 -5.71 3.29
C SER A 194 19.80 -7.16 2.85
N VAL A 195 18.68 -7.40 2.15
CA VAL A 195 18.35 -8.71 1.55
C VAL A 195 19.36 -9.05 0.46
N LYS A 196 19.69 -8.08 -0.42
CA LYS A 196 20.74 -8.22 -1.47
C LYS A 196 22.07 -8.71 -0.88
N LYS A 197 22.50 -8.08 0.22
CA LYS A 197 23.73 -8.45 0.94
C LYS A 197 23.67 -9.86 1.50
N ARG A 198 22.55 -10.27 2.11
CA ARG A 198 22.36 -11.63 2.62
C ARG A 198 22.36 -12.69 1.50
N LEU A 199 21.92 -12.33 0.30
CA LEU A 199 21.98 -13.18 -0.88
C LEU A 199 23.38 -13.25 -1.54
N GLY A 200 24.36 -12.48 -1.05
CA GLY A 200 25.70 -12.45 -1.65
C GLY A 200 25.76 -11.80 -3.04
N MET A 201 24.72 -11.07 -3.43
CA MET A 201 24.68 -10.33 -4.69
C MET A 201 25.51 -9.05 -4.52
N GLY A 202 26.58 -8.88 -5.31
CA GLY A 202 27.52 -7.75 -5.18
C GLY A 202 26.85 -6.37 -5.27
N ASP A 203 27.51 -5.33 -4.75
CA ASP A 203 27.00 -3.95 -4.71
C ASP A 203 26.63 -3.40 -6.09
#